data_AF-A0AAW0FZU8-F1
#
_entry.id   AF-A0AAW0FZU8-F1
#
_cell.length_a   1.000
_cell.length_b   1.000
_cell.length_c   1.000
_cell.angle_alpha   90.00
_cell.angle_beta   90.00
_cell.angle_gamma   90.00
#
_symmetry.space_group_name_H-M   'P 1'
#
loop_
_entity.id
_entity.type
_entity.pdbx_description
1 polymer ?
#
loop_
_entity_poly.entity_id
_entity_poly.type
_entity_poly.pdbx_seq_one_letter_code
_entity_poly.pdbx_strand_id
1 'polypeptide(L)'
;MASELPPFTLSAFKLSQSPNPSFKSGQKVDAIPEGKKWLDGEKDGWKVIEADTEDPRKLFALMISGSLHGQLLGREPWPLQIHTALNIRTTKEFTANIISTPWVNNANSCDIDAPNDVTEWPLSGLTKAPSLHVEPPRVNESASSVDCELFQDIHIKHPDTGASTQAFILGLVKAIHVRNDMLTERGTLDPDKFQPVGKLREILYGTLGKVYRIVRPAWSEEKKAVI
;
A
#
# COMPACT_ATOMS: atom_id res chain seq x y z
N MET A 1 -11.05 23.08 20.82
CA MET A 1 -11.91 24.02 20.08
C MET A 1 -11.80 23.64 18.61
N ALA A 2 -12.90 23.25 17.96
CA ALA A 2 -12.88 22.95 16.54
C ALA A 2 -12.63 24.27 15.81
N SER A 3 -11.47 24.42 15.14
CA SER A 3 -11.31 25.50 14.17
C SER A 3 -12.42 25.35 13.13
N GLU A 4 -13.11 26.43 12.79
CA GLU A 4 -14.13 26.40 11.74
C GLU A 4 -13.46 25.92 10.44
N LEU A 5 -13.76 24.68 10.07
CA LEU A 5 -13.29 24.10 8.81
C LEU A 5 -14.13 24.68 7.66
N PRO A 6 -13.54 24.86 6.46
CA PRO A 6 -14.28 25.35 5.30
C PRO A 6 -15.43 24.39 4.94
N PRO A 7 -16.54 24.90 4.36
CA PRO A 7 -17.68 24.08 3.98
C PRO A 7 -17.30 23.04 2.91
N PHE A 8 -17.95 21.88 2.97
CA PHE A 8 -17.76 20.83 1.97
C PHE A 8 -18.26 21.31 0.60
N THR A 9 -17.40 21.17 -0.42
CA THR A 9 -17.71 21.53 -1.81
C THR A 9 -17.36 20.36 -2.72
N LEU A 10 -18.33 19.90 -3.50
CA LEU A 10 -18.11 18.91 -4.54
C LEU A 10 -17.33 19.58 -5.68
N SER A 11 -16.07 19.20 -5.89
CA SER A 11 -15.36 19.53 -7.12
C SER A 11 -15.43 18.35 -8.08
N ALA A 12 -15.76 18.61 -9.34
CA ALA A 12 -15.64 17.59 -10.40
C ALA A 12 -14.19 17.09 -10.51
N PHE A 13 -14.04 15.81 -10.86
CA PHE A 13 -12.76 15.20 -11.17
C PHE A 13 -12.08 15.93 -12.32
N LYS A 14 -10.77 16.21 -12.19
CA LYS A 14 -9.94 16.82 -13.23
C LYS A 14 -8.71 15.94 -13.43
N LEU A 15 -8.46 15.55 -14.68
CA LEU A 15 -7.23 14.86 -15.04
C LEU A 15 -6.04 15.83 -14.90
N SER A 16 -4.94 15.31 -14.37
CA SER A 16 -3.65 16.00 -14.30
C SER A 16 -2.56 15.10 -14.89
N GLN A 17 -1.37 15.67 -15.09
CA GLN A 17 -0.18 14.85 -15.35
C GLN A 17 0.18 14.02 -14.10
N SER A 18 0.96 12.96 -14.30
CA SER A 18 1.53 12.20 -13.18
C SER A 18 2.54 13.06 -12.39
N PRO A 19 2.86 12.71 -11.14
CA PRO A 19 3.86 13.42 -10.34
C PRO A 19 5.24 13.52 -11.02
N ASN A 20 5.59 12.55 -11.86
CA ASN A 20 6.78 12.60 -12.71
C ASN A 20 6.42 12.39 -14.20
N PRO A 21 6.03 13.43 -14.95
CA PRO A 21 5.62 13.30 -16.36
C PRO A 21 6.75 12.86 -17.29
N SER A 22 8.00 13.10 -16.88
CA SER A 22 9.21 12.79 -17.65
C SER A 22 9.91 11.51 -17.16
N PHE A 23 9.18 10.63 -16.46
CA PHE A 23 9.72 9.41 -15.88
C PHE A 23 10.37 8.52 -16.94
N LYS A 24 11.54 7.96 -16.61
CA LYS A 24 12.26 6.97 -17.42
C LYS A 24 12.50 5.71 -16.59
N SER A 25 12.41 4.53 -17.21
CA SER A 25 12.71 3.27 -16.53
C SER A 25 14.12 3.28 -15.94
N GLY A 26 14.25 2.80 -14.70
CA GLY A 26 15.48 2.78 -13.91
C GLY A 26 15.79 4.09 -13.18
N GLN A 27 15.01 5.15 -13.40
CA GLN A 27 15.16 6.42 -12.70
C GLN A 27 14.91 6.24 -11.20
N LYS A 28 15.84 6.73 -10.37
CA LYS A 28 15.70 6.76 -8.90
C LYS A 28 14.65 7.78 -8.46
N VAL A 29 14.07 7.57 -7.27
CA VAL A 29 13.03 8.45 -6.70
C VAL A 29 13.54 9.88 -6.48
N ASP A 30 14.84 10.04 -6.18
CA ASP A 30 15.51 11.33 -6.00
C ASP A 30 15.64 12.18 -7.29
N ALA A 31 15.18 11.68 -8.44
CA ALA A 31 15.31 12.40 -9.69
C ALA A 31 14.29 13.55 -9.86
N ILE A 32 13.27 13.63 -9.00
CA ILE A 32 12.36 14.79 -8.91
C ILE A 32 12.48 15.47 -7.54
N PRO A 33 12.25 16.80 -7.42
CA PRO A 33 12.36 17.52 -6.15
C PRO A 33 11.51 16.93 -5.02
N GLU A 34 10.28 16.51 -5.33
CA GLU A 34 9.35 15.90 -4.39
C GLU A 34 9.88 14.55 -3.87
N GLY A 35 10.53 13.78 -4.74
CA GLY A 35 11.14 12.51 -4.40
C GLY A 35 12.43 12.66 -3.58
N LYS A 36 13.25 13.70 -3.82
CA LYS A 36 14.37 14.04 -2.92
C LYS A 36 13.87 14.35 -1.51
N LYS A 37 12.86 15.21 -1.41
CA LYS A 37 12.22 15.56 -0.14
C LYS A 37 11.62 14.32 0.54
N TRP A 38 11.05 13.41 -0.23
CA TRP A 38 10.51 12.15 0.28
C TRP A 38 11.59 11.27 0.91
N LEU A 39 12.76 11.16 0.30
CA LEU A 39 13.88 10.36 0.80
C LEU A 39 14.58 11.02 2.00
N ASP A 40 14.58 12.35 2.09
CA ASP A 40 15.16 13.04 3.25
C ASP A 40 14.49 12.66 4.57
N GLY A 41 13.17 12.44 4.57
CA GLY A 41 12.45 12.02 5.77
C GLY A 41 12.76 10.59 6.24
N GLU A 42 13.40 9.76 5.41
CA GLU A 42 13.84 8.41 5.79
C GLU A 42 14.94 8.45 6.87
N LYS A 43 15.66 9.57 6.97
CA LYS A 43 16.74 9.78 7.95
C LYS A 43 16.27 9.67 9.40
N ASP A 44 14.98 9.88 9.65
CA ASP A 44 14.37 9.77 10.97
C ASP A 44 14.20 8.30 11.42
N GLY A 45 14.50 7.34 10.54
CA GLY A 45 14.47 5.92 10.81
C GLY A 45 13.07 5.31 10.80
N TRP A 46 12.99 4.09 11.32
CA TRP A 46 11.80 3.25 11.24
C TRP A 46 11.33 2.83 12.63
N LYS A 47 10.02 2.85 12.82
CA LYS A 47 9.36 2.13 13.90
C LYS A 47 8.93 0.77 13.38
N VAL A 48 9.41 -0.28 14.03
CA VAL A 48 8.99 -1.66 13.74
C VAL A 48 8.04 -2.12 14.83
N ILE A 49 6.93 -2.70 14.43
CA ILE A 49 5.86 -3.14 15.30
C ILE A 49 5.64 -4.63 15.04
N GLU A 50 6.04 -5.46 15.99
CA GLU A 50 5.89 -6.91 15.91
C GLU A 50 4.45 -7.30 16.30
N ALA A 51 3.77 -8.02 15.40
CA ALA A 51 2.36 -8.34 15.56
C ALA A 51 2.09 -9.28 16.74
N ASP A 52 3.04 -10.15 17.07
CA ASP A 52 2.90 -11.15 18.13
C ASP A 52 3.01 -10.54 19.55
N THR A 53 3.57 -9.32 19.69
CA THR A 53 3.82 -8.69 21.00
C THR A 53 3.04 -7.40 21.23
N GLU A 54 2.55 -6.75 20.18
CA GLU A 54 1.83 -5.48 20.27
C GLU A 54 0.38 -5.66 20.78
N ASP A 55 -0.15 -4.60 21.41
CA ASP A 55 -1.56 -4.58 21.81
C ASP A 55 -2.49 -4.71 20.57
N PRO A 56 -3.43 -5.67 20.55
CA PRO A 56 -4.28 -5.91 19.38
C PRO A 56 -5.11 -4.69 18.93
N ARG A 57 -5.49 -3.79 19.83
CA ARG A 57 -6.25 -2.58 19.46
C ARG A 57 -5.35 -1.56 18.78
N LYS A 58 -4.09 -1.42 19.23
CA LYS A 58 -3.10 -0.58 18.56
C LYS A 58 -2.74 -1.13 17.19
N LEU A 59 -2.51 -2.44 17.09
CA LEU A 59 -2.26 -3.11 15.81
C LEU A 59 -3.43 -2.90 14.84
N PHE A 60 -4.66 -3.09 15.31
CA PHE A 60 -5.87 -2.83 14.53
C PHE A 60 -5.99 -1.38 14.06
N ALA A 61 -5.70 -0.40 14.93
CA ALA A 61 -5.71 1.01 14.56
C ALA A 61 -4.70 1.33 13.45
N LEU A 62 -3.52 0.73 13.49
CA LEU A 62 -2.50 0.86 12.45
C LEU A 62 -2.95 0.26 11.13
N MET A 63 -3.44 -0.99 11.15
CA MET A 63 -3.92 -1.68 9.95
C MET A 63 -5.04 -0.92 9.23
N ILE A 64 -5.97 -0.30 9.97
CA ILE A 64 -7.03 0.52 9.37
C ILE A 64 -6.48 1.86 8.85
N SER A 65 -5.56 2.49 9.59
CA SER A 65 -5.01 3.80 9.21
C SER A 65 -4.21 3.77 7.90
N GLY A 66 -3.60 2.63 7.56
CA GLY A 66 -2.86 2.42 6.32
C GLY A 66 -3.60 1.60 5.25
N SER A 67 -4.81 1.11 5.56
CA SER A 67 -5.67 0.21 4.75
C SER A 67 -5.00 -0.37 3.48
N LEU A 68 -4.14 -1.37 3.70
CA LEU A 68 -3.61 -2.25 2.64
C LEU A 68 -4.70 -3.26 2.25
N HIS A 69 -5.64 -2.87 1.40
CA HIS A 69 -6.44 -3.83 0.63
C HIS A 69 -5.75 -4.05 -0.72
N GLY A 70 -4.73 -4.91 -0.72
CA GLY A 70 -4.11 -5.40 -1.94
C GLY A 70 -4.87 -6.63 -2.44
N GLN A 71 -5.76 -6.47 -3.41
CA GLN A 71 -6.29 -7.61 -4.15
C GLN A 71 -5.30 -7.97 -5.26
N LEU A 72 -4.55 -9.06 -5.09
CA LEU A 72 -3.71 -9.61 -6.16
C LEU A 72 -4.60 -10.34 -7.18
N LEU A 73 -5.12 -9.61 -8.16
CA LEU A 73 -5.95 -10.16 -9.24
C LEU A 73 -5.08 -10.92 -10.26
N GLY A 74 -4.82 -12.20 -10.01
CA GLY A 74 -4.14 -13.08 -10.98
C GLY A 74 -5.09 -13.68 -12.01
N ARG A 75 -5.07 -13.19 -13.26
CA ARG A 75 -5.94 -13.71 -14.34
C ARG A 75 -5.41 -15.01 -14.95
N GLU A 76 -5.93 -16.16 -14.50
CA GLU A 76 -5.81 -17.43 -15.23
C GLU A 76 -6.98 -17.58 -16.24
N PRO A 77 -6.84 -18.20 -17.43
CA PRO A 77 -5.67 -18.85 -18.02
C PRO A 77 -5.02 -17.94 -19.08
N TRP A 78 -4.17 -17.00 -18.67
CA TRP A 78 -3.19 -16.40 -19.58
C TRP A 78 -1.88 -17.18 -19.47
N PRO A 79 -1.10 -17.33 -20.56
CA PRO A 79 0.12 -18.16 -20.56
C PRO A 79 1.24 -17.65 -19.64
N LEU A 80 1.09 -16.47 -19.02
CA LEU A 80 1.97 -15.94 -17.99
C LEU A 80 1.28 -15.99 -16.63
N GLN A 81 1.77 -16.84 -15.73
CA GLN A 81 1.49 -16.70 -14.31
C GLN A 81 2.17 -15.43 -13.79
N ILE A 82 1.48 -14.64 -12.97
CA ILE A 82 2.10 -13.51 -12.27
C ILE A 82 3.14 -14.06 -11.29
N HIS A 83 4.40 -13.64 -11.43
CA HIS A 83 5.53 -14.20 -10.66
C HIS A 83 5.34 -14.02 -9.16
N THR A 84 4.71 -12.92 -8.74
CA THR A 84 4.39 -12.64 -7.34
C THR A 84 3.57 -13.76 -6.70
N ALA A 85 2.52 -14.25 -7.36
CA ALA A 85 1.67 -15.30 -6.80
C ALA A 85 2.41 -16.65 -6.72
N LEU A 86 3.22 -16.96 -7.73
CA LEU A 86 4.07 -18.16 -7.73
C LEU A 86 5.12 -18.10 -6.61
N ASN A 87 5.78 -16.96 -6.44
CA ASN A 87 6.76 -16.74 -5.39
C ASN A 87 6.11 -16.90 -4.02
N ILE A 88 4.97 -16.24 -3.75
CA ILE A 88 4.24 -16.38 -2.49
C ILE A 88 3.86 -17.84 -2.21
N ARG A 89 3.41 -18.59 -3.21
CA ARG A 89 3.06 -20.01 -3.04
C ARG A 89 4.26 -20.88 -2.71
N THR A 90 5.43 -20.51 -3.21
CA THR A 90 6.67 -21.29 -3.07
C THR A 90 7.38 -20.95 -1.76
N THR A 91 7.58 -19.67 -1.47
CA THR A 91 8.30 -19.17 -0.29
C THR A 91 7.41 -19.09 0.95
N LYS A 92 6.08 -19.02 0.77
CA LYS A 92 5.10 -18.77 1.84
C LYS A 92 5.25 -17.40 2.50
N GLU A 93 5.92 -16.47 1.85
CA GLU A 93 6.30 -15.18 2.44
C GLU A 93 6.21 -14.06 1.42
N PHE A 94 5.85 -12.86 1.86
CA PHE A 94 5.88 -11.64 1.05
C PHE A 94 5.90 -10.36 1.89
N THR A 95 6.23 -9.25 1.25
CA THR A 95 6.05 -7.91 1.82
C THR A 95 4.96 -7.16 1.07
N ALA A 96 4.12 -6.43 1.81
CA ALA A 96 3.13 -5.52 1.24
C ALA A 96 3.55 -4.08 1.55
N ASN A 97 3.59 -3.21 0.53
CA ASN A 97 4.18 -1.88 0.63
C ASN A 97 3.15 -0.83 0.20
N ILE A 98 2.94 0.22 1.01
CA ILE A 98 2.05 1.33 0.65
C ILE A 98 2.73 2.19 -0.41
N ILE A 99 2.05 2.42 -1.54
CA ILE A 99 2.53 3.30 -2.61
C ILE A 99 2.16 4.75 -2.29
N SER A 100 3.15 5.64 -2.42
CA SER A 100 2.99 7.07 -2.18
C SER A 100 3.21 7.89 -3.46
N THR A 101 2.60 9.06 -3.49
CA THR A 101 2.58 9.97 -4.65
C THR A 101 3.98 10.23 -5.25
N PRO A 102 5.05 10.48 -4.47
CA PRO A 102 6.36 10.83 -5.05
C PRO A 102 7.04 9.72 -5.87
N TRP A 103 6.63 8.46 -5.71
CA TRP A 103 7.26 7.32 -6.39
C TRP A 103 6.24 6.41 -7.12
N VAL A 104 5.02 6.90 -7.36
CA VAL A 104 3.98 6.14 -8.07
C VAL A 104 4.42 5.71 -9.48
N ASN A 105 5.19 6.54 -10.20
CA ASN A 105 5.71 6.18 -11.52
C ASN A 105 6.72 5.01 -11.45
N ASN A 106 7.56 4.99 -10.42
CA ASN A 106 8.48 3.88 -10.13
C ASN A 106 7.70 2.59 -9.85
N ALA A 107 6.66 2.66 -9.01
CA ALA A 107 5.79 1.52 -8.73
C ALA A 107 5.08 1.02 -10.00
N ASN A 108 4.54 1.93 -10.82
CA ASN A 108 3.86 1.58 -12.06
C ASN A 108 4.78 0.89 -13.07
N SER A 109 6.09 1.16 -13.05
CA SER A 109 7.03 0.46 -13.94
C SER A 109 7.23 -1.02 -13.61
N CYS A 110 6.84 -1.46 -12.40
CA CYS A 110 6.79 -2.87 -12.02
C CYS A 110 5.58 -3.61 -12.60
N ASP A 111 4.60 -2.91 -13.18
CA ASP A 111 3.44 -3.50 -13.90
C ASP A 111 3.81 -3.91 -15.34
N ILE A 112 5.11 -4.10 -15.62
CA ILE A 112 5.61 -4.56 -16.91
C ILE A 112 5.40 -6.07 -17.03
N ASP A 113 5.13 -6.53 -18.25
CA ASP A 113 5.02 -7.95 -18.59
C ASP A 113 6.43 -8.60 -18.66
N ALA A 114 7.11 -8.67 -17.51
CA ALA A 114 8.43 -9.28 -17.40
C ALA A 114 8.34 -10.82 -17.51
N PRO A 115 9.39 -11.52 -17.97
CA PRO A 115 9.53 -12.97 -17.85
C PRO A 115 9.82 -13.44 -16.42
N ASN A 116 9.49 -14.70 -16.08
CA ASN A 116 9.58 -15.29 -14.72
C ASN A 116 10.94 -15.17 -14.02
N ASP A 117 12.01 -15.13 -14.80
CA ASP A 117 13.40 -15.05 -14.34
C ASP A 117 13.94 -13.62 -14.26
N VAL A 118 13.13 -12.63 -14.61
CA VAL A 118 13.52 -11.21 -14.63
C VAL A 118 12.92 -10.46 -13.46
N THR A 119 13.80 -9.78 -12.73
CA THR A 119 13.44 -8.89 -11.63
C THR A 119 13.08 -7.49 -12.14
N GLU A 120 12.04 -6.88 -11.56
CA GLU A 120 11.60 -5.51 -11.86
C GLU A 120 12.46 -4.44 -11.15
N TRP A 121 13.22 -4.81 -10.12
CA TRP A 121 14.04 -3.87 -9.33
C TRP A 121 14.90 -2.90 -10.18
N PRO A 122 15.67 -3.34 -11.20
CA PRO A 122 16.44 -2.42 -12.04
C PRO A 122 15.58 -1.45 -12.86
N LEU A 123 14.38 -1.86 -13.27
CA LEU A 123 13.44 -1.03 -14.03
C LEU A 123 12.71 -0.02 -13.14
N SER A 124 12.44 -0.42 -11.90
CA SER A 124 11.74 0.42 -10.93
C SER A 124 12.58 1.58 -10.41
N GLY A 125 13.90 1.41 -10.33
CA GLY A 125 14.76 2.34 -9.60
C GLY A 125 14.51 2.35 -8.08
N LEU A 126 13.61 1.52 -7.55
CA LEU A 126 13.37 1.37 -6.12
C LEU A 126 14.54 0.67 -5.42
N THR A 127 14.56 0.77 -4.09
CA THR A 127 15.64 0.25 -3.27
C THR A 127 15.12 -0.84 -2.35
N LYS A 128 15.81 -1.99 -2.34
CA LYS A 128 15.51 -3.08 -1.42
C LYS A 128 15.93 -2.68 -0.01
N ALA A 129 15.07 -2.91 0.96
CA ALA A 129 15.43 -2.90 2.37
C ALA A 129 15.11 -4.27 3.00
N PRO A 130 15.91 -4.70 3.99
CA PRO A 130 15.67 -5.97 4.66
C PRO A 130 14.37 -5.92 5.47
N SER A 131 13.68 -7.05 5.49
CA SER A 131 12.52 -7.34 6.32
C SER A 131 12.98 -7.99 7.63
N LEU A 132 12.09 -8.09 8.63
CA LEU A 132 12.44 -8.64 9.95
C LEU A 132 12.11 -10.13 10.07
N HIS A 133 10.91 -10.53 9.62
CA HIS A 133 10.42 -11.90 9.82
C HIS A 133 10.34 -12.75 8.54
N VAL A 134 10.55 -12.13 7.37
CA VAL A 134 10.40 -12.80 6.07
C VAL A 134 11.63 -12.54 5.20
N GLU A 135 11.93 -13.45 4.28
CA GLU A 135 13.05 -13.32 3.34
C GLU A 135 12.84 -12.25 2.25
N PRO A 136 11.64 -12.07 1.65
CA PRO A 136 11.44 -11.08 0.61
C PRO A 136 11.72 -9.67 1.12
N PRO A 137 12.47 -8.84 0.37
CA PRO A 137 12.78 -7.48 0.80
C PRO A 137 11.53 -6.60 0.74
N ARG A 138 11.50 -5.57 1.59
CA ARG A 138 10.55 -4.48 1.50
C ARG A 138 11.07 -3.36 0.59
N VAL A 139 10.16 -2.49 0.14
CA VAL A 139 10.51 -1.29 -0.64
C VAL A 139 10.92 -0.19 0.34
N ASN A 140 12.18 0.22 0.28
CA ASN A 140 12.73 1.21 1.21
C ASN A 140 12.01 2.56 1.12
N GLU A 141 11.57 2.94 -0.08
CA GLU A 141 10.85 4.19 -0.32
C GLU A 141 9.40 4.18 0.19
N SER A 142 8.88 3.04 0.66
CA SER A 142 7.52 2.97 1.18
C SER A 142 7.37 3.68 2.53
N ALA A 143 6.25 4.36 2.75
CA ALA A 143 5.94 4.94 4.05
C ALA A 143 5.68 3.86 5.12
N SER A 144 5.13 2.73 4.69
CA SER A 144 4.93 1.57 5.55
C SER A 144 4.95 0.28 4.73
N SER A 145 5.66 -0.69 5.28
CA SER A 145 5.79 -2.04 4.74
C SER A 145 5.33 -3.05 5.77
N VAL A 146 4.74 -4.15 5.32
CA VAL A 146 4.23 -5.20 6.19
C VAL A 146 4.86 -6.52 5.78
N ASP A 147 5.48 -7.19 6.74
CA ASP A 147 6.01 -8.54 6.60
C ASP A 147 4.85 -9.53 6.78
N CYS A 148 4.63 -10.38 5.78
CA CYS A 148 3.49 -11.29 5.74
C CYS A 148 3.92 -12.73 5.46
N GLU A 149 3.40 -13.66 6.25
CA GLU A 149 3.42 -15.09 5.94
C GLU A 149 2.11 -15.47 5.23
N LEU A 150 2.16 -16.39 4.27
CA LEU A 150 0.97 -16.87 3.56
C LEU A 150 0.06 -17.63 4.53
N PHE A 151 -1.12 -17.08 4.78
CA PHE A 151 -2.16 -17.73 5.58
C PHE A 151 -3.05 -18.61 4.70
N GLN A 152 -3.55 -18.07 3.58
CA GLN A 152 -4.43 -18.79 2.67
C GLN A 152 -4.30 -18.28 1.23
N ASP A 153 -4.42 -19.19 0.27
CA ASP A 153 -4.53 -18.88 -1.16
C ASP A 153 -5.84 -19.47 -1.68
N ILE A 154 -6.76 -18.60 -2.11
CA ILE A 154 -8.11 -18.97 -2.55
C ILE A 154 -8.25 -18.66 -4.03
N HIS A 155 -8.38 -19.69 -4.86
CA HIS A 155 -8.69 -19.53 -6.27
C HIS A 155 -10.18 -19.32 -6.51
N ILE A 156 -10.54 -18.22 -7.16
CA ILE A 156 -11.91 -17.96 -7.62
C ILE A 156 -12.10 -18.70 -8.94
N LYS A 157 -12.83 -19.82 -8.86
CA LYS A 157 -13.13 -20.69 -9.99
C LYS A 157 -14.47 -20.30 -10.60
N HIS A 158 -14.51 -20.27 -11.93
CA HIS A 158 -15.76 -20.18 -12.66
C HIS A 158 -16.64 -21.39 -12.34
N PRO A 159 -17.93 -21.21 -11.99
CA PRO A 159 -18.79 -22.31 -11.55
C PRO A 159 -18.96 -23.40 -12.62
N ASP A 160 -19.12 -23.00 -13.89
CA ASP A 160 -19.39 -23.96 -14.97
C ASP A 160 -18.12 -24.59 -15.59
N THR A 161 -17.05 -23.82 -15.80
CA THR A 161 -15.85 -24.32 -16.49
C THR A 161 -14.78 -24.84 -15.53
N GLY A 162 -14.90 -24.55 -14.23
CA GLY A 162 -13.88 -24.86 -13.22
C GLY A 162 -12.57 -24.06 -13.37
N ALA A 163 -12.48 -23.19 -14.37
CA ALA A 163 -11.28 -22.38 -14.63
C ALA A 163 -11.08 -21.37 -13.50
N SER A 164 -9.87 -21.33 -12.94
CA SER A 164 -9.46 -20.24 -12.04
C SER A 164 -9.29 -18.98 -12.87
N THR A 165 -9.79 -17.85 -12.38
CA THR A 165 -9.59 -16.55 -13.04
C THR A 165 -8.94 -15.53 -12.15
N GLN A 166 -8.88 -15.78 -10.84
CA GLN A 166 -8.35 -14.87 -9.84
C GLN A 166 -7.85 -15.69 -8.65
N ALA A 167 -6.84 -15.19 -7.97
CA ALA A 167 -6.42 -15.71 -6.67
C ALA A 167 -6.67 -14.64 -5.60
N PHE A 168 -7.02 -15.08 -4.40
CA PHE A 168 -7.15 -14.23 -3.24
C PHE A 168 -6.16 -14.73 -2.19
N ILE A 169 -5.10 -13.95 -2.00
CA ILE A 169 -4.00 -14.28 -1.10
C ILE A 169 -4.22 -13.54 0.21
N LEU A 170 -4.34 -14.31 1.30
CA LEU A 170 -4.43 -13.82 2.66
C LEU A 170 -3.07 -13.98 3.34
N GLY A 171 -2.53 -12.89 3.87
CA GLY A 171 -1.29 -12.87 4.64
C GLY A 171 -1.54 -12.72 6.13
N LEU A 172 -0.82 -13.48 6.95
CA LEU A 172 -0.67 -13.24 8.38
C LEU A 172 0.41 -12.19 8.60
N VAL A 173 0.05 -11.06 9.19
CA VAL A 173 0.98 -9.97 9.49
C VAL A 173 1.93 -10.39 10.60
N LYS A 174 3.24 -10.32 10.35
CA LYS A 174 4.30 -10.62 11.32
C LYS A 174 4.92 -9.36 11.90
N ALA A 175 5.22 -8.38 11.05
CA ALA A 175 5.66 -7.06 11.49
C ALA A 175 5.16 -5.95 10.55
N ILE A 176 4.99 -4.76 11.13
CA ILE A 176 4.70 -3.54 10.40
C ILE A 176 5.89 -2.59 10.59
N HIS A 177 6.51 -2.21 9.48
CA HIS A 177 7.54 -1.18 9.40
C HIS A 177 6.85 0.14 9.03
N VAL A 178 7.07 1.18 9.82
CA VAL A 178 6.53 2.52 9.55
C VAL A 178 7.65 3.54 9.67
N ARG A 179 7.78 4.45 8.71
CA ARG A 179 8.74 5.55 8.83
C ARG A 179 8.33 6.50 9.95
N ASN A 180 9.29 6.93 10.76
CA ASN A 180 9.02 7.78 11.92
C ASN A 180 8.43 9.14 11.54
N ASP A 181 8.88 9.72 10.42
CA ASP A 181 8.39 11.01 9.93
C ASP A 181 6.90 10.97 9.51
N MET A 182 6.39 9.79 9.17
CA MET A 182 5.00 9.54 8.75
C MET A 182 4.01 9.33 9.90
N LEU A 183 4.50 9.23 11.14
CA LEU A 183 3.64 9.02 12.30
C LEU A 183 3.04 10.35 12.79
N THR A 184 1.81 10.25 13.28
CA THR A 184 1.16 11.27 14.12
C THR A 184 1.64 11.12 15.57
N GLU A 185 1.35 12.12 16.42
CA GLU A 185 1.59 12.04 17.87
C GLU A 185 0.89 10.85 18.55
N ARG A 186 -0.16 10.30 17.92
CA ARG A 186 -0.90 9.13 18.42
C ARG A 186 -0.28 7.80 17.97
N GLY A 187 0.80 7.84 17.21
CA GLY A 187 1.47 6.66 16.67
C GLY A 187 0.73 5.98 15.53
N THR A 188 -0.22 6.66 14.87
CA THR A 188 -0.86 6.19 13.63
C THR A 188 -0.28 6.93 12.43
N LEU A 189 -0.43 6.36 11.22
CA LEU A 189 -0.01 6.99 9.97
C LEU A 189 -0.77 8.30 9.72
N ASP A 190 -0.05 9.33 9.30
CA ASP A 190 -0.59 10.64 8.91
C ASP A 190 -0.85 10.69 7.40
N PRO A 191 -2.11 10.61 6.93
CA PRO A 191 -2.45 10.56 5.51
C PRO A 191 -1.92 11.74 4.69
N ASP A 192 -1.74 12.91 5.31
CA ASP A 192 -1.20 14.09 4.62
C ASP A 192 0.31 13.92 4.35
N LYS A 193 1.02 13.25 5.27
CA LYS A 193 2.46 13.00 5.14
C LYS A 193 2.76 11.84 4.21
N PHE A 194 2.09 10.70 4.37
CA PHE A 194 2.42 9.50 3.58
C PHE A 194 1.82 9.47 2.17
N GLN A 195 0.92 10.41 1.85
CA GLN A 195 0.43 10.68 0.49
C GLN A 195 0.06 9.43 -0.33
N PRO A 196 -0.82 8.54 0.17
CA PRO A 196 -1.15 7.32 -0.54
C PRO A 196 -1.81 7.61 -1.88
N VAL A 197 -1.58 6.69 -2.82
CA VAL A 197 -2.26 6.70 -4.12
C VAL A 197 -3.22 5.53 -4.24
N GLY A 198 -4.41 5.81 -4.77
CA GLY A 198 -5.37 4.79 -5.19
C GLY A 198 -5.20 4.49 -6.67
N LYS A 199 -5.07 3.21 -7.04
CA LYS A 199 -5.24 2.78 -8.43
C LYS A 199 -6.73 2.82 -8.78
N LEU A 200 -7.06 3.46 -9.88
CA LEU A 200 -8.42 3.55 -10.40
C LEU A 200 -8.56 2.65 -11.63
N ARG A 201 -9.34 3.08 -12.63
CA ARG A 201 -9.53 2.37 -13.90
C ARG A 201 -8.32 2.52 -14.83
N GLU A 202 -7.97 1.47 -15.56
CA GLU A 202 -6.91 1.47 -16.59
C GLU A 202 -5.58 2.03 -16.04
N ILE A 203 -5.11 3.15 -16.57
CA ILE A 203 -3.84 3.80 -16.21
C ILE A 203 -4.02 4.96 -15.23
N LEU A 204 -5.22 5.11 -14.63
CA LEU A 204 -5.53 6.22 -13.74
C LEU A 204 -5.08 5.93 -12.30
N TYR A 205 -4.41 6.92 -11.70
CA TYR A 205 -4.09 6.97 -10.29
C TYR A 205 -4.72 8.22 -9.67
N GLY A 206 -5.24 8.09 -8.46
CA GLY A 206 -5.79 9.19 -7.67
C GLY A 206 -4.97 9.42 -6.42
N THR A 207 -4.69 10.68 -6.08
CA THR A 207 -4.23 11.05 -4.74
C THR A 207 -5.43 11.10 -3.78
N LEU A 208 -5.18 11.15 -2.48
CA LEU A 208 -6.22 11.13 -1.44
C LEU A 208 -7.23 12.30 -1.53
N GLY A 209 -6.84 13.43 -2.12
CA GLY A 209 -7.71 14.61 -2.25
C GLY A 209 -8.04 15.24 -0.90
N LYS A 210 -9.29 15.69 -0.71
CA LYS A 210 -9.75 16.32 0.53
C LYS A 210 -10.24 15.25 1.51
N VAL A 211 -9.68 15.24 2.71
CA VAL A 211 -10.09 14.37 3.82
C VAL A 211 -10.89 15.18 4.85
N TYR A 212 -11.94 14.59 5.41
CA TYR A 212 -12.75 15.19 6.47
C TYR A 212 -13.00 14.16 7.57
N ARG A 213 -13.20 14.66 8.79
CA ARG A 213 -13.38 13.81 9.97
C ARG A 213 -14.85 13.60 10.24
N ILE A 214 -15.27 12.33 10.26
CA ILE A 214 -16.59 11.93 10.74
C ILE A 214 -16.38 11.21 12.08
N VAL A 215 -17.06 11.69 13.12
CA VAL A 215 -17.04 11.04 14.43
C VAL A 215 -17.96 9.82 14.37
N ARG A 216 -17.46 8.67 14.82
CA ARG A 216 -18.27 7.45 14.93
C ARG A 216 -19.38 7.69 15.98
N PRO A 217 -20.66 7.50 15.65
CA PRO A 217 -21.74 7.59 16.62
C PRO A 217 -21.56 6.57 17.75
N ALA A 218 -21.82 6.98 18.98
CA ALA A 218 -21.77 6.11 20.14
C ALA A 218 -23.17 5.55 20.44
N TRP A 219 -23.31 4.22 20.49
CA TRP A 219 -24.60 3.58 20.79
C TRP A 219 -25.23 4.08 22.09
N SER A 220 -24.42 4.40 23.11
CA SER A 220 -24.88 4.96 24.38
C SER A 220 -25.67 6.26 24.24
N GLU A 221 -25.36 7.05 23.21
CA GLU A 221 -26.00 8.34 22.89
C GLU A 221 -27.22 8.13 21.99
N GLU A 222 -27.11 7.24 21.01
CA GLU A 222 -28.14 6.99 20.00
C GLU A 222 -29.30 6.09 20.48
N LYS A 223 -29.09 5.26 21.51
CA LYS A 223 -30.10 4.26 21.92
C LYS A 223 -31.47 4.83 22.27
N LYS A 224 -31.54 6.10 22.71
CA LYS A 224 -32.80 6.79 23.04
C LYS A 224 -33.60 7.23 21.81
N ALA A 225 -32.98 7.30 20.64
CA ALA A 225 -33.63 7.66 19.39
C ALA A 225 -34.19 6.43 18.65
N VAL A 226 -33.77 5.22 19.04
CA VAL A 226 -34.11 3.94 18.39
C VAL A 226 -35.05 3.08 19.24
N ILE A 227 -35.13 3.35 20.56
CA ILE A 227 -35.97 2.66 21.54
C ILE A 227 -36.88 3.70 22.20
#